data_AF-A0A935LND3-F1
#
_entry.id   AF-A0A935LND3-F1
#
_cell.length_a   1.000
_cell.length_b   1.000
_cell.length_c   1.000
_cell.angle_alpha   90.00
_cell.angle_beta   90.00
_cell.angle_gamma   90.00
#
_symmetry.space_group_name_H-M   'P 1'
#
loop_
_entity.id
_entity.type
_entity.pdbx_description
1 polymer ?
#
loop_
_entity_poly.entity_id
_entity_poly.type
_entity_poly.pdbx_seq_one_letter_code
_entity_poly.pdbx_strand_id
1 'polypeptide(L)'
;MERHLTFATILFACLFAQGVSAQDHGVRIFAQTSGAVAWVETISADSLHRSRSSGVVLKHRKWLLTTFHGYQHGGVISARVGATSLLLGKVITADKEMDLVVMEIVSSIPHTAWAGVPDLATLTSDAIEPGADVYAIGNPNGAELTISYGLASGLRPFGVTGRKLLQFSAPVSEGNSGGALVDGKGRLLGLPTAWHADGGGQALNFALPMEAVFAAVASSRNDLPTPNEAWIKAARAYLAGNCAEAFILFAPFISNETPQQHDAAYRSARCLQRSGDLRSARNYYERLVEADPLDAKSMYRLGEVVFEQGEIQRGLELLQRAGRLKPELLTSTTWD
;
A
#
# COMPACT_ATOMS: atom_id res chain seq x y z
N MET A 1 69.68 -26.31 49.89
CA MET A 1 68.31 -26.83 50.01
C MET A 1 67.40 -25.78 49.41
N GLU A 2 66.98 -26.03 48.17
CA GLU A 2 66.16 -25.15 47.33
C GLU A 2 64.82 -24.83 48.01
N ARG A 3 64.36 -23.58 47.88
CA ARG A 3 62.93 -23.26 47.91
C ARG A 3 62.64 -22.21 46.84
N HIS A 4 62.24 -22.71 45.68
CA HIS A 4 61.48 -21.98 44.69
C HIS A 4 60.17 -21.48 45.34
N LEU A 5 59.94 -20.18 45.34
CA LEU A 5 58.60 -19.62 45.53
C LEU A 5 58.24 -18.90 44.23
N THR A 6 57.38 -19.58 43.49
CA THR A 6 56.82 -19.19 42.19
C THR A 6 55.97 -17.94 42.33
N PHE A 7 56.30 -16.91 41.54
CA PHE A 7 55.41 -15.79 41.26
C PHE A 7 54.19 -16.30 40.47
N ALA A 8 53.02 -16.33 41.09
CA ALA A 8 51.75 -16.54 40.39
C ALA A 8 51.20 -15.19 39.94
N THR A 9 51.58 -14.77 38.72
CA THR A 9 50.95 -13.63 38.05
C THR A 9 49.57 -14.06 37.55
N ILE A 10 48.51 -13.66 38.25
CA ILE A 10 47.13 -13.84 37.78
C ILE A 10 46.93 -12.89 36.60
N LEU A 11 47.05 -13.42 35.38
CA LEU A 11 46.71 -12.70 34.15
C LEU A 11 45.17 -12.66 34.05
N PHE A 12 44.56 -11.56 34.47
CA PHE A 12 43.13 -11.33 34.26
C PHE A 12 42.91 -11.00 32.78
N ALA A 13 42.69 -12.02 31.95
CA ALA A 13 42.28 -11.84 30.57
C ALA A 13 40.83 -11.33 30.57
N CYS A 14 40.65 -10.01 30.55
CA CYS A 14 39.39 -9.40 30.16
C CYS A 14 39.14 -9.75 28.68
N LEU A 15 38.48 -10.89 28.43
CA LEU A 15 37.78 -11.09 27.17
C LEU A 15 36.69 -10.03 27.11
N PHE A 16 36.98 -8.92 26.42
CA PHE A 16 35.92 -8.10 25.84
C PHE A 16 35.23 -8.98 24.79
N ALA A 17 34.22 -9.74 25.20
CA ALA A 17 33.18 -10.14 24.28
C ALA A 17 32.67 -8.82 23.70
N GLN A 18 32.99 -8.55 22.44
CA GLN A 18 32.39 -7.45 21.70
C GLN A 18 30.91 -7.80 21.60
N GLY A 19 30.15 -7.42 22.62
CA GLY A 19 28.71 -7.47 22.62
C GLY A 19 28.30 -6.60 21.45
N VAL A 20 27.87 -7.25 20.38
CA VAL A 20 27.20 -6.61 19.26
C VAL A 20 26.11 -5.75 19.88
N SER A 21 26.26 -4.43 19.77
CA SER A 21 25.37 -3.51 20.46
C SER A 21 23.98 -3.58 19.81
N ALA A 22 22.92 -3.19 20.53
CA ALA A 22 21.57 -3.13 19.96
C ALA A 22 21.51 -2.24 18.69
N GLN A 23 22.43 -1.27 18.56
CA GLN A 23 22.58 -0.44 17.38
C GLN A 23 23.06 -1.21 16.15
N ASP A 24 23.92 -2.22 16.36
CA ASP A 24 24.36 -3.12 15.28
C ASP A 24 23.25 -4.10 14.87
N HIS A 25 22.27 -4.36 15.74
CA HIS A 25 21.14 -5.26 15.45
C HIS A 25 20.14 -4.59 14.51
N GLY A 26 19.65 -3.40 14.86
CA GLY A 26 18.70 -2.66 14.02
C GLY A 26 19.23 -2.39 12.61
N VAL A 27 20.51 -2.02 12.48
CA VAL A 27 21.17 -1.79 11.18
C VAL A 27 21.18 -3.06 10.33
N ARG A 28 21.51 -4.22 10.92
CA ARG A 28 21.50 -5.50 10.19
C ARG A 28 20.10 -5.92 9.77
N ILE A 29 19.12 -5.79 10.67
CA ILE A 29 17.73 -6.09 10.36
C ILE A 29 17.26 -5.22 9.21
N PHE A 30 17.49 -3.91 9.28
CA PHE A 30 17.14 -2.99 8.21
C PHE A 30 17.80 -3.37 6.89
N ALA A 31 19.11 -3.62 6.87
CA ALA A 31 19.83 -4.01 5.65
C ALA A 31 19.29 -5.32 5.04
N GLN A 32 18.88 -6.28 5.88
CA GLN A 32 18.34 -7.57 5.44
C GLN A 32 16.91 -7.48 4.89
N THR A 33 16.07 -6.59 5.43
CA THR A 33 14.62 -6.63 5.17
C THR A 33 14.08 -5.45 4.39
N SER A 34 14.70 -4.27 4.48
CA SER A 34 14.24 -3.02 3.84
C SER A 34 14.05 -3.17 2.33
N GLY A 35 14.88 -3.97 1.67
CA GLY A 35 14.78 -4.27 0.24
C GLY A 35 13.54 -5.05 -0.18
N ALA A 36 12.72 -5.55 0.76
CA ALA A 36 11.42 -6.17 0.49
C ALA A 36 10.24 -5.25 0.81
N VAL A 37 10.48 -4.07 1.41
CA VAL A 37 9.45 -3.11 1.74
C VAL A 37 9.23 -2.17 0.56
N ALA A 38 8.01 -2.15 0.05
CA ALA A 38 7.59 -1.31 -1.06
C ALA A 38 6.94 -0.03 -0.55
N TRP A 39 7.17 1.06 -1.28
CA TRP A 39 6.24 2.18 -1.31
C TRP A 39 5.07 1.81 -2.21
N VAL A 40 3.85 2.08 -1.75
CA VAL A 40 2.62 1.79 -2.48
C VAL A 40 1.83 3.08 -2.61
N GLU A 41 1.41 3.41 -3.83
CA GLU A 41 0.49 4.51 -4.09
C GLU A 41 -0.73 3.97 -4.82
N THR A 42 -1.88 4.19 -4.23
CA THR A 42 -3.18 3.97 -4.87
C THR A 42 -3.69 5.30 -5.34
N ILE A 43 -3.99 5.37 -6.63
CA ILE A 43 -4.64 6.53 -7.24
C ILE A 43 -6.00 6.07 -7.68
N SER A 44 -7.01 6.57 -6.97
CA SER A 44 -8.40 6.35 -7.30
C SER A 44 -8.68 6.61 -8.76
N ALA A 45 -9.75 5.98 -9.24
CA ALA A 45 -10.36 6.28 -10.52
C ALA A 45 -10.45 7.80 -10.79
N ASP A 46 -10.73 8.59 -9.74
CA ASP A 46 -10.95 10.04 -9.83
C ASP A 46 -9.69 10.89 -9.85
N SER A 47 -8.54 10.30 -9.56
CA SER A 47 -7.27 10.99 -9.33
C SER A 47 -7.31 12.04 -8.21
N LEU A 48 -8.39 12.07 -7.42
CA LEU A 48 -8.59 12.99 -6.29
C LEU A 48 -8.05 12.37 -5.02
N HIS A 49 -8.20 11.05 -4.89
CA HIS A 49 -7.77 10.31 -3.73
C HIS A 49 -6.47 9.60 -4.09
N ARG A 50 -5.38 10.18 -3.60
CA ARG A 50 -4.08 9.53 -3.56
C ARG A 50 -3.89 9.01 -2.16
N SER A 51 -3.74 7.69 -2.04
CA SER A 51 -3.33 7.06 -0.80
C SER A 51 -1.90 6.60 -0.96
N ARG A 52 -1.07 6.87 0.05
CA ARG A 52 0.30 6.37 0.12
C ARG A 52 0.42 5.47 1.34
N SER A 53 0.82 4.23 1.10
CA SER A 53 1.04 3.23 2.13
C SER A 53 2.37 2.51 1.90
N SER A 54 2.69 1.60 2.81
CA SER A 54 3.75 0.64 2.61
C SER A 54 3.18 -0.67 2.08
N GLY A 55 4.06 -1.50 1.53
CA GLY A 55 3.77 -2.87 1.17
C GLY A 55 4.95 -3.79 1.46
N VAL A 56 4.73 -5.09 1.43
CA VAL A 56 5.78 -6.10 1.55
C VAL A 56 5.75 -7.02 0.34
N VAL A 57 6.91 -7.22 -0.29
CA VAL A 57 7.09 -8.14 -1.39
C VAL A 57 7.50 -9.51 -0.86
N LEU A 58 6.70 -10.54 -1.18
CA LEU A 58 7.08 -11.94 -1.00
C LEU A 58 7.54 -12.49 -2.36
N LYS A 59 8.85 -12.47 -2.58
CA LYS A 59 9.47 -12.69 -3.89
C LYS A 59 9.17 -14.07 -4.46
N HIS A 60 9.30 -15.14 -3.67
CA HIS A 60 9.03 -16.50 -4.16
C HIS A 60 7.57 -16.74 -4.51
N ARG A 61 6.66 -16.00 -3.87
CA ARG A 61 5.22 -16.07 -4.17
C ARG A 61 4.80 -15.11 -5.28
N LYS A 62 5.66 -14.15 -5.65
CA LYS A 62 5.34 -13.01 -6.52
C LYS A 62 4.14 -12.22 -5.98
N TRP A 63 4.11 -11.99 -4.67
CA TRP A 63 3.01 -11.25 -4.03
C TRP A 63 3.50 -9.89 -3.53
N LEU A 64 2.65 -8.88 -3.70
CA LEU A 64 2.68 -7.65 -2.92
C LEU A 64 1.57 -7.74 -1.87
N LEU A 65 1.94 -7.57 -0.60
CA LEU A 65 1.02 -7.41 0.51
C LEU A 65 0.91 -5.92 0.86
N THR A 66 -0.29 -5.42 1.11
CA THR A 66 -0.52 -4.05 1.62
C THR A 66 -1.88 -3.97 2.35
N THR A 67 -2.26 -2.79 2.80
CA THR A 67 -3.51 -2.56 3.56
C THR A 67 -4.68 -2.14 2.67
N PHE A 68 -5.90 -2.53 3.06
CA PHE A 68 -7.12 -2.21 2.31
C PHE A 68 -7.52 -0.74 2.40
N HIS A 69 -7.39 -0.07 3.54
CA HIS A 69 -7.69 1.37 3.64
C HIS A 69 -6.80 2.18 2.69
N GLY A 70 -5.60 1.69 2.42
CA GLY A 70 -4.70 2.25 1.41
C GLY A 70 -5.20 2.04 -0.03
N TYR A 71 -6.10 1.09 -0.25
CA TYR A 71 -6.70 0.69 -1.53
C TYR A 71 -8.17 1.12 -1.69
N GLN A 72 -8.84 1.57 -0.63
CA GLN A 72 -10.32 1.63 -0.51
C GLN A 72 -11.07 2.40 -1.60
N HIS A 73 -10.39 3.28 -2.35
CA HIS A 73 -10.98 4.08 -3.43
C HIS A 73 -10.81 3.44 -4.81
N GLY A 74 -10.27 2.22 -4.87
CA GLY A 74 -10.00 1.48 -6.11
C GLY A 74 -9.02 2.20 -7.03
N GLY A 75 -9.01 1.83 -8.32
CA GLY A 75 -8.21 2.49 -9.34
C GLY A 75 -6.87 1.80 -9.61
N VAL A 76 -5.82 2.60 -9.77
CA VAL A 76 -4.49 2.11 -10.16
C VAL A 76 -3.61 2.04 -8.94
N ILE A 77 -3.10 0.85 -8.65
CA ILE A 77 -2.04 0.67 -7.65
C ILE A 77 -0.71 0.69 -8.39
N SER A 78 0.19 1.53 -7.91
CA SER A 78 1.61 1.49 -8.24
C SER A 78 2.40 1.11 -6.99
N ALA A 79 3.45 0.32 -7.18
CA ALA A 79 4.36 0.01 -6.09
C ALA A 79 5.80 0.11 -6.56
N ARG A 80 6.70 0.46 -5.65
CA ARG A 80 8.13 0.61 -5.91
C ARG A 80 8.95 0.11 -4.73
N VAL A 81 10.03 -0.60 -5.02
CA VAL A 81 11.06 -0.97 -4.06
C VAL A 81 12.36 -0.30 -4.48
N GLY A 82 12.92 0.59 -3.65
CA GLY A 82 14.08 1.39 -4.05
C GLY A 82 13.79 2.19 -5.33
N ALA A 83 14.58 2.06 -6.38
CA ALA A 83 14.31 2.67 -7.68
C ALA A 83 13.45 1.80 -8.63
N THR A 84 13.11 0.58 -8.21
CA THR A 84 12.44 -0.41 -9.06
C THR A 84 10.93 -0.30 -8.93
N SER A 85 10.25 0.12 -10.00
CA SER A 85 8.79 0.03 -10.11
C SER A 85 8.34 -1.42 -10.30
N LEU A 86 7.31 -1.82 -9.56
CA LEU A 86 6.68 -3.12 -9.63
C LEU A 86 5.46 -3.06 -10.57
N LEU A 87 5.25 -4.14 -11.31
CA LEU A 87 4.08 -4.31 -12.15
C LEU A 87 3.06 -5.16 -11.40
N LEU A 88 1.99 -4.54 -10.91
CA LEU A 88 0.95 -5.24 -10.15
C LEU A 88 -0.15 -5.73 -11.09
N GLY A 89 -0.50 -6.99 -10.91
CA GLY A 89 -1.45 -7.73 -11.73
C GLY A 89 -2.74 -7.98 -10.98
N LYS A 90 -3.09 -9.26 -10.89
CA LYS A 90 -4.29 -9.74 -10.21
C LYS A 90 -4.34 -9.36 -8.75
N VAL A 91 -5.47 -8.82 -8.31
CA VAL A 91 -5.82 -8.82 -6.89
C VAL A 91 -6.18 -10.26 -6.50
N ILE A 92 -5.33 -10.88 -5.67
CA ILE A 92 -5.53 -12.23 -5.17
C ILE A 92 -6.58 -12.22 -4.07
N THR A 93 -6.50 -11.25 -3.15
CA THR A 93 -7.56 -10.98 -2.17
C THR A 93 -7.55 -9.50 -1.80
N ALA A 94 -8.73 -8.93 -1.56
CA ALA A 94 -8.89 -7.62 -0.94
C ALA A 94 -10.02 -7.73 0.08
N ASP A 95 -9.64 -7.65 1.34
CA ASP A 95 -10.54 -7.86 2.48
C ASP A 95 -10.57 -6.59 3.33
N LYS A 96 -11.72 -5.92 3.26
CA LYS A 96 -11.98 -4.68 4.01
C LYS A 96 -11.98 -4.92 5.51
N GLU A 97 -12.52 -6.05 5.97
CA GLU A 97 -12.61 -6.35 7.40
C GLU A 97 -11.26 -6.71 7.98
N MET A 98 -10.38 -7.35 7.20
CA MET A 98 -8.99 -7.67 7.57
C MET A 98 -8.02 -6.50 7.37
N ASP A 99 -8.44 -5.44 6.68
CA ASP A 99 -7.57 -4.36 6.21
C ASP A 99 -6.41 -4.90 5.36
N LEU A 100 -6.69 -5.83 4.45
CA LEU A 100 -5.68 -6.55 3.67
C LEU A 100 -5.93 -6.44 2.17
N VAL A 101 -4.86 -6.24 1.41
CA VAL A 101 -4.82 -6.48 -0.03
C VAL A 101 -3.60 -7.30 -0.36
N VAL A 102 -3.79 -8.36 -1.14
CA VAL A 102 -2.73 -9.17 -1.73
C VAL A 102 -2.86 -9.11 -3.23
N MET A 103 -1.79 -8.72 -3.92
CA MET A 103 -1.73 -8.67 -5.37
C MET A 103 -0.62 -9.55 -5.92
N GLU A 104 -0.85 -10.14 -7.07
CA GLU A 104 0.19 -10.76 -7.88
C GLU A 104 1.07 -9.67 -8.50
N ILE A 105 2.37 -9.91 -8.53
CA ILE A 105 3.32 -9.07 -9.26
C ILE A 105 3.61 -9.76 -10.60
N VAL A 106 3.29 -9.08 -11.70
CA VAL A 106 3.38 -9.60 -13.07
C VAL A 106 4.84 -9.75 -13.46
N SER A 107 5.17 -10.94 -13.97
CA SER A 107 6.54 -11.36 -14.25
C SER A 107 7.14 -10.84 -15.57
N SER A 108 6.53 -9.84 -16.23
CA SER A 108 7.14 -9.21 -17.41
C SER A 108 8.26 -8.23 -17.04
N ILE A 109 8.49 -7.99 -15.74
CA ILE A 109 9.72 -7.36 -15.25
C ILE A 109 10.84 -8.42 -15.25
N PRO A 110 11.99 -8.18 -15.92
CA PRO A 110 13.10 -9.13 -15.93
C PRO A 110 13.50 -9.54 -14.52
N HIS A 111 13.81 -10.83 -14.31
CA HIS A 111 14.30 -11.37 -13.02
C HIS A 111 15.43 -10.53 -12.40
N THR A 112 16.22 -9.83 -13.22
CA THR A 112 17.30 -8.94 -12.82
C THR A 112 16.82 -7.69 -12.06
N ALA A 113 15.65 -7.13 -12.38
CA ALA A 113 15.14 -5.94 -11.70
C ALA A 113 14.63 -6.23 -10.28
N TRP A 114 14.29 -7.49 -9.96
CA TRP A 114 13.93 -7.92 -8.60
C TRP A 114 14.98 -8.84 -7.95
N ALA A 115 16.15 -8.99 -8.57
CA ALA A 115 17.23 -9.82 -8.04
C ALA A 115 17.65 -9.34 -6.64
N GLY A 116 17.67 -8.02 -6.43
CA GLY A 116 18.00 -7.38 -5.15
C GLY A 116 16.89 -7.38 -4.09
N VAL A 117 15.67 -7.82 -4.42
CA VAL A 117 14.60 -7.96 -3.41
C VAL A 117 14.89 -9.22 -2.58
N PRO A 118 15.05 -9.12 -1.25
CA PRO A 118 15.22 -10.28 -0.38
C PRO A 118 13.89 -11.04 -0.27
N ASP A 119 13.96 -12.35 -0.14
CA ASP A 119 12.78 -13.14 0.20
C ASP A 119 12.71 -13.27 1.72
N LEU A 120 11.70 -12.63 2.32
CA LEU A 120 11.52 -12.68 3.77
C LEU A 120 10.93 -14.03 4.16
N ALA A 121 11.64 -14.76 5.01
CA ALA A 121 11.04 -15.89 5.71
C ALA A 121 9.89 -15.37 6.60
N THR A 122 8.79 -16.10 6.66
CA THR A 122 7.66 -15.77 7.53
C THR A 122 7.71 -16.55 8.82
N LEU A 123 7.20 -15.98 9.90
CA LEU A 123 7.01 -16.67 11.17
C LEU A 123 5.58 -16.46 11.64
N THR A 124 4.94 -17.51 12.13
CA THR A 124 3.60 -17.44 12.72
C THR A 124 3.63 -16.67 14.03
N SER A 125 2.60 -15.88 14.32
CA SER A 125 2.62 -15.05 15.53
C SER A 125 2.51 -15.87 16.82
N ASP A 126 1.97 -17.09 16.77
CA ASP A 126 1.96 -18.04 17.90
C ASP A 126 3.38 -18.47 18.35
N ALA A 127 4.39 -18.31 17.47
CA ALA A 127 5.79 -18.61 17.80
C ALA A 127 6.54 -17.43 18.43
N ILE A 128 5.87 -16.28 18.60
CA ILE A 128 6.46 -15.08 19.21
C ILE A 128 6.00 -14.96 20.66
N GLU A 129 6.98 -14.98 21.56
CA GLU A 129 6.75 -14.74 22.98
C GLU A 129 6.58 -13.24 23.26
N PRO A 130 5.64 -12.85 24.14
CA PRO A 130 5.59 -11.48 24.65
C PRO A 130 6.95 -11.06 25.24
N GLY A 131 7.40 -9.87 24.87
CA GLY A 131 8.72 -9.33 25.21
C GLY A 131 9.81 -9.59 24.17
N ALA A 132 9.53 -10.35 23.09
CA ALA A 132 10.48 -10.51 22.00
C ALA A 132 10.66 -9.20 21.20
N ASP A 133 11.89 -8.96 20.75
CA ASP A 133 12.24 -7.84 19.89
C ASP A 133 11.48 -7.88 18.56
N VAL A 134 10.90 -6.73 18.19
CA VAL A 134 10.28 -6.53 16.88
C VAL A 134 10.71 -5.20 16.27
N TYR A 135 10.73 -5.18 14.94
CA TYR A 135 11.08 -4.03 14.14
C TYR A 135 9.96 -3.76 13.13
N ALA A 136 9.43 -2.54 13.12
CA ALA A 136 8.49 -2.10 12.10
C ALA A 136 9.24 -1.30 11.04
N ILE A 137 9.05 -1.66 9.78
CA ILE A 137 9.72 -1.03 8.63
C ILE A 137 8.67 -0.62 7.61
N GLY A 138 8.70 0.65 7.22
CA GLY A 138 7.77 1.24 6.27
C GLY A 138 8.44 2.30 5.40
N ASN A 139 7.73 2.77 4.38
CA ASN A 139 8.16 3.84 3.48
C ASN A 139 7.15 5.01 3.51
N PRO A 140 7.06 5.74 4.63
CA PRO A 140 6.16 6.89 4.70
C PRO A 140 6.57 7.93 3.64
N ASN A 141 5.60 8.37 2.82
CA ASN A 141 5.77 9.40 1.78
C ASN A 141 6.70 9.07 0.60
N GLY A 142 7.33 7.89 0.54
CA GLY A 142 8.14 7.46 -0.60
C GLY A 142 9.51 8.12 -0.72
N ALA A 143 9.89 8.96 0.25
CA ALA A 143 11.18 9.66 0.29
C ALA A 143 12.28 8.76 0.85
N GLU A 144 12.07 8.16 2.04
CA GLU A 144 13.02 7.27 2.71
C GLU A 144 12.30 6.20 3.52
N LEU A 145 12.90 5.01 3.61
CA LEU A 145 12.43 3.93 4.47
C LEU A 145 12.71 4.26 5.94
N THR A 146 11.74 4.02 6.80
CA THR A 146 11.85 4.20 8.26
C THR A 146 11.87 2.85 8.95
N ILE A 147 12.64 2.75 10.04
CA ILE A 147 12.65 1.61 10.95
C ILE A 147 12.37 2.09 12.37
N SER A 148 11.52 1.37 13.09
CA SER A 148 11.31 1.54 14.52
C SER A 148 11.47 0.21 15.26
N TYR A 149 11.85 0.30 16.52
CA TYR A 149 12.11 -0.84 17.40
C TYR A 149 11.10 -0.85 18.56
N GLY A 150 10.71 -2.04 18.97
CA GLY A 150 9.91 -2.26 20.17
C GLY A 150 9.78 -3.74 20.49
N LEU A 151 8.72 -4.10 21.22
CA LEU A 151 8.50 -5.44 21.72
C LEU A 151 7.15 -5.99 21.23
N ALA A 152 7.10 -7.29 20.97
CA ALA A 152 5.84 -8.01 20.83
C ALA A 152 5.12 -8.08 22.18
N SER A 153 3.83 -7.79 22.21
CA SER A 153 3.00 -7.88 23.42
C SER A 153 2.08 -9.13 23.41
N GLY A 154 1.92 -9.76 22.24
CA GLY A 154 1.15 -10.99 22.03
C GLY A 154 -0.11 -10.78 21.19
N LEU A 155 -0.81 -11.87 20.89
CA LEU A 155 -2.06 -11.85 20.14
C LEU A 155 -3.22 -11.30 21.00
N ARG A 156 -4.04 -10.44 20.41
CA ARG A 156 -5.24 -9.86 21.04
C ARG A 156 -6.46 -10.05 20.14
N PRO A 157 -7.61 -10.48 20.68
CA PRO A 157 -8.86 -10.40 19.95
C PRO A 157 -9.17 -8.93 19.68
N PHE A 158 -9.67 -8.64 18.50
CA PHE A 158 -9.84 -7.27 18.02
C PHE A 158 -11.12 -7.13 17.21
N GLY A 159 -11.86 -6.04 17.45
CA GLY A 159 -13.14 -5.76 16.79
C GLY A 159 -14.26 -6.74 17.16
N VAL A 160 -15.41 -6.57 16.50
CA VAL A 160 -16.62 -7.39 16.74
C VAL A 160 -16.46 -8.83 16.23
N THR A 161 -15.60 -9.04 15.23
CA THR A 161 -15.30 -10.36 14.67
C THR A 161 -14.40 -11.20 15.58
N GLY A 162 -13.78 -10.60 16.61
CA GLY A 162 -12.86 -11.29 17.51
C GLY A 162 -11.57 -11.75 16.83
N ARG A 163 -11.23 -11.19 15.66
CA ARG A 163 -10.01 -11.53 14.91
C ARG A 163 -8.77 -11.30 15.79
N LYS A 164 -7.76 -12.16 15.68
CA LYS A 164 -6.52 -11.99 16.46
C LYS A 164 -5.53 -11.11 15.69
N LEU A 165 -5.08 -10.03 16.33
CA LEU A 165 -3.99 -9.18 15.84
C LEU A 165 -2.78 -9.28 16.76
N LEU A 166 -1.58 -9.17 16.18
CA LEU A 166 -0.34 -9.10 16.95
C LEU A 166 -0.16 -7.68 17.48
N GLN A 167 -0.24 -7.52 18.80
CA GLN A 167 0.05 -6.25 19.47
C GLN A 167 1.56 -6.06 19.61
N PHE A 168 2.05 -4.85 19.38
CA PHE A 168 3.45 -4.47 19.56
C PHE A 168 3.63 -3.02 20.01
N SER A 169 4.82 -2.68 20.53
CA SER A 169 5.12 -1.34 21.08
C SER A 169 6.01 -0.46 20.20
N ALA A 170 6.58 -1.00 19.11
CA ALA A 170 7.42 -0.21 18.20
C ALA A 170 6.61 0.98 17.64
N PRO A 171 7.09 2.23 17.75
CA PRO A 171 6.36 3.39 17.27
C PRO A 171 6.08 3.29 15.76
N VAL A 172 4.83 3.52 15.36
CA VAL A 172 4.46 3.61 13.95
C VAL A 172 3.68 4.91 13.72
N SER A 173 3.99 5.57 12.62
CA SER A 173 3.25 6.72 12.10
C SER A 173 2.49 6.33 10.84
N GLU A 174 1.64 7.25 10.37
CA GLU A 174 1.03 7.17 9.04
C GLU A 174 2.08 6.88 7.96
N GLY A 175 1.73 5.98 7.03
CA GLY A 175 2.64 5.49 6.00
C GLY A 175 3.37 4.18 6.33
N ASN A 176 3.47 3.75 7.61
CA ASN A 176 4.00 2.41 7.95
C ASN A 176 2.97 1.28 7.75
N SER A 177 1.68 1.62 7.65
CA SER A 177 0.61 0.67 7.36
C SER A 177 0.90 -0.13 6.09
N GLY A 178 0.79 -1.45 6.18
CA GLY A 178 1.11 -2.38 5.10
C GLY A 178 2.60 -2.71 4.97
N GLY A 179 3.47 -2.10 5.78
CA GLY A 179 4.90 -2.39 5.83
C GLY A 179 5.22 -3.72 6.52
N ALA A 180 6.48 -3.94 6.86
CA ALA A 180 6.93 -5.17 7.48
C ALA A 180 7.04 -5.01 8.99
N LEU A 181 6.38 -5.89 9.76
CA LEU A 181 6.73 -6.15 11.15
C LEU A 181 7.58 -7.43 11.19
N VAL A 182 8.84 -7.33 11.61
CA VAL A 182 9.78 -8.46 11.63
C VAL A 182 10.32 -8.72 13.04
N ASP A 183 10.74 -9.96 13.31
CA ASP A 183 11.44 -10.30 14.55
C ASP A 183 12.93 -9.89 14.52
N GLY A 184 13.63 -10.10 15.63
CA GLY A 184 15.08 -9.91 15.74
C GLY A 184 15.97 -10.78 14.83
N LYS A 185 15.38 -11.59 13.94
CA LYS A 185 16.06 -12.36 12.89
C LYS A 185 15.66 -11.92 11.48
N GLY A 186 14.82 -10.89 11.36
CA GLY A 186 14.33 -10.37 10.08
C GLY A 186 13.23 -11.23 9.44
N ARG A 187 12.58 -12.12 10.21
CA ARG A 187 11.46 -12.93 9.74
C ARG A 187 10.16 -12.12 9.84
N LEU A 188 9.36 -12.12 8.79
CA LEU A 188 8.09 -11.38 8.71
C LEU A 188 7.03 -12.02 9.62
N LEU A 189 6.54 -11.23 10.57
CA LEU A 189 5.50 -11.59 11.54
C LEU A 189 4.11 -11.16 11.06
N GLY A 190 4.04 -10.02 10.37
CA GLY A 190 2.78 -9.46 9.92
C GLY A 190 2.91 -8.08 9.31
N LEU A 191 1.75 -7.48 9.01
CA LEU A 191 1.63 -6.16 8.40
C LEU A 191 1.08 -5.18 9.43
N PRO A 192 1.82 -4.13 9.85
CA PRO A 192 1.25 -3.06 10.64
C PRO A 192 0.00 -2.50 9.96
N THR A 193 -1.06 -2.27 10.73
CA THR A 193 -2.34 -1.75 10.23
C THR A 193 -2.78 -0.58 11.09
N ALA A 194 -3.36 0.44 10.45
CA ALA A 194 -3.97 1.55 11.14
C ALA A 194 -5.32 1.10 11.68
N TRP A 195 -5.35 0.69 12.94
CA TRP A 195 -6.62 0.58 13.66
C TRP A 195 -6.56 1.36 14.96
N HIS A 196 -7.18 2.53 14.94
CA HIS A 196 -7.45 3.28 16.15
C HIS A 196 -8.61 2.59 16.85
N ALA A 197 -8.33 1.88 17.95
CA ALA A 197 -9.39 1.64 18.91
C ALA A 197 -9.78 3.02 19.47
N ASP A 198 -11.07 3.38 19.41
CA ASP A 198 -11.58 4.60 20.02
C ASP A 198 -11.11 4.65 21.50
N GLY A 199 -10.11 5.50 21.79
CA GLY A 199 -9.48 5.60 23.11
C GLY A 199 -8.06 5.02 23.27
N GLY A 200 -7.35 4.67 22.19
CA GLY A 200 -5.99 4.09 22.27
C GLY A 200 -4.93 5.02 22.90
N GLY A 201 -4.35 4.58 24.02
CA GLY A 201 -3.18 5.21 24.64
C GLY A 201 -1.91 5.10 23.78
N GLN A 202 -0.87 5.83 24.17
CA GLN A 202 0.45 5.79 23.51
C GLN A 202 1.01 4.35 23.46
N ALA A 203 1.63 3.97 22.33
CA ALA A 203 2.30 2.67 22.11
C ALA A 203 1.40 1.40 22.03
N LEU A 204 0.13 1.54 21.63
CA LEU A 204 -0.76 0.42 21.28
C LEU A 204 -0.84 0.25 19.77
N ASN A 205 0.06 -0.55 19.19
CA ASN A 205 0.08 -0.82 17.76
C ASN A 205 -0.29 -2.27 17.44
N PHE A 206 -0.90 -2.49 16.27
CA PHE A 206 -1.38 -3.81 15.84
C PHE A 206 -0.91 -4.15 14.44
N ALA A 207 -0.59 -5.43 14.24
CA ALA A 207 -0.26 -5.99 12.94
C ALA A 207 -1.16 -7.19 12.61
N LEU A 208 -1.53 -7.31 11.34
CA LEU A 208 -2.20 -8.49 10.80
C LEU A 208 -1.17 -9.64 10.69
N PRO A 209 -1.33 -10.75 11.44
CA PRO A 209 -0.36 -11.85 11.41
C PRO A 209 -0.28 -12.54 10.04
N MET A 210 0.89 -13.08 9.70
CA MET A 210 1.10 -13.75 8.41
C MET A 210 0.21 -14.98 8.19
N GLU A 211 -0.14 -15.72 9.24
CA GLU A 211 -1.09 -16.83 9.17
C GLU A 211 -2.49 -16.36 8.74
N ALA A 212 -2.92 -15.17 9.15
CA ALA A 212 -4.19 -14.59 8.72
C ALA A 212 -4.12 -14.19 7.23
N VAL A 213 -2.99 -13.64 6.78
CA VAL A 213 -2.74 -13.34 5.35
C VAL A 213 -2.83 -14.61 4.50
N PHE A 214 -2.18 -15.69 4.93
CA PHE A 214 -2.23 -16.96 4.20
C PHE A 214 -3.62 -17.59 4.19
N ALA A 215 -4.34 -17.54 5.32
CA ALA A 215 -5.72 -18.01 5.40
C ALA A 215 -6.64 -17.20 4.46
N ALA A 216 -6.49 -15.88 4.40
CA ALA A 216 -7.24 -14.99 3.51
C ALA A 216 -7.00 -15.31 2.03
N VAL A 217 -5.76 -15.59 1.66
CA VAL A 217 -5.43 -15.99 0.27
C VAL A 217 -6.02 -17.36 -0.04
N ALA A 218 -5.94 -18.32 0.89
CA ALA A 218 -6.49 -19.66 0.70
C ALA A 218 -8.02 -19.69 0.59
N SER A 219 -8.71 -18.80 1.30
CA SER A 219 -10.17 -18.67 1.24
C SER A 219 -10.68 -17.79 0.09
N SER A 220 -9.79 -17.04 -0.57
CA SER A 220 -10.17 -16.13 -1.64
C SER A 220 -10.79 -16.87 -2.82
N ARG A 221 -11.94 -16.38 -3.27
CA ARG A 221 -12.72 -16.95 -4.38
C ARG A 221 -12.36 -16.36 -5.74
N ASN A 222 -11.35 -15.48 -5.83
CA ASN A 222 -10.88 -14.86 -7.09
C ASN A 222 -11.97 -14.11 -7.87
N ASP A 223 -12.96 -13.54 -7.19
CA ASP A 223 -14.06 -12.77 -7.78
C ASP A 223 -13.71 -11.30 -8.03
N LEU A 224 -12.59 -10.82 -7.49
CA LEU A 224 -12.12 -9.47 -7.74
C LEU A 224 -11.60 -9.32 -9.19
N PRO A 225 -12.04 -8.27 -9.91
CA PRO A 225 -11.63 -8.07 -11.28
C PRO A 225 -10.11 -7.96 -11.37
N THR A 226 -9.49 -8.89 -12.10
CA THR A 226 -8.06 -8.87 -12.38
C THR A 226 -7.81 -7.90 -13.54
N PRO A 227 -7.05 -6.81 -13.34
CA PRO A 227 -6.65 -5.98 -14.46
C PRO A 227 -5.68 -6.79 -15.34
N ASN A 228 -5.97 -6.89 -16.63
CA ASN A 228 -5.03 -7.53 -17.56
C ASN A 228 -3.83 -6.60 -17.84
N GLU A 229 -2.77 -7.13 -18.45
CA GLU A 229 -1.54 -6.36 -18.73
C GLU A 229 -1.80 -5.07 -19.52
N ALA A 230 -2.75 -5.11 -20.46
CA ALA A 230 -3.14 -3.94 -21.24
C ALA A 230 -3.75 -2.83 -20.37
N TRP A 231 -4.58 -3.18 -19.38
CA TRP A 231 -5.15 -2.21 -18.44
C TRP A 231 -4.04 -1.55 -17.62
N ILE A 232 -3.10 -2.36 -17.12
CA ILE A 232 -2.02 -1.88 -16.27
C ILE A 232 -1.09 -0.94 -17.06
N LYS A 233 -0.88 -1.22 -18.35
CA LYS A 233 -0.15 -0.32 -19.25
C LYS A 233 -0.88 1.02 -19.43
N ALA A 234 -2.19 0.99 -19.69
CA ALA A 234 -3.03 2.18 -19.85
C ALA A 234 -3.01 3.06 -18.59
N ALA A 235 -3.23 2.42 -17.45
CA ALA A 235 -3.15 2.98 -16.12
C ALA A 235 -1.81 3.70 -15.86
N ARG A 236 -0.68 3.07 -16.19
CA ARG A 236 0.65 3.65 -15.97
C ARG A 236 0.90 4.88 -16.84
N ALA A 237 0.52 4.84 -18.11
CA ALA A 237 0.61 6.00 -19.00
C ALA A 237 -0.19 7.18 -18.43
N TYR A 238 -1.40 6.90 -17.90
CA TYR A 238 -2.23 7.90 -17.25
C TYR A 238 -1.56 8.50 -16.00
N LEU A 239 -1.00 7.66 -15.13
CA LEU A 239 -0.32 8.11 -13.92
C LEU A 239 0.97 8.89 -14.20
N ALA A 240 1.68 8.54 -15.27
CA ALA A 240 2.85 9.28 -15.74
C ALA A 240 2.49 10.63 -16.41
N GLY A 241 1.21 10.97 -16.51
CA GLY A 241 0.73 12.17 -17.20
C GLY A 241 0.77 12.07 -18.72
N ASN A 242 1.14 10.92 -19.29
CA ASN A 242 1.15 10.68 -20.73
C ASN A 242 -0.27 10.43 -21.26
N CYS A 243 -1.06 11.50 -21.30
CA CYS A 243 -2.50 11.44 -21.59
C CYS A 243 -2.83 10.88 -22.98
N ALA A 244 -1.98 11.17 -23.98
CA ALA A 244 -2.16 10.68 -25.35
C ALA A 244 -2.01 9.15 -25.42
N GLU A 245 -0.94 8.60 -24.82
CA GLU A 245 -0.74 7.15 -24.76
C GLU A 245 -1.84 6.48 -23.92
N ALA A 246 -2.17 7.06 -22.76
CA ALA A 246 -3.21 6.54 -21.88
C ALA A 246 -4.56 6.40 -22.58
N PHE A 247 -4.98 7.43 -23.32
CA PHE A 247 -6.24 7.44 -24.05
C PHE A 247 -6.31 6.31 -25.08
N ILE A 248 -5.24 6.11 -25.87
CA ILE A 248 -5.16 5.03 -26.85
C ILE A 248 -5.25 3.67 -26.16
N LEU A 249 -4.54 3.49 -25.04
CA LEU A 249 -4.50 2.23 -24.33
C LEU A 249 -5.80 1.92 -23.57
N PHE A 250 -6.59 2.92 -23.18
CA PHE A 250 -7.89 2.72 -22.55
C PHE A 250 -9.01 2.38 -23.54
N ALA A 251 -8.87 2.74 -24.81
CA ALA A 251 -9.90 2.55 -25.83
C ALA A 251 -10.52 1.14 -25.87
N PRO A 252 -9.76 0.02 -25.77
CA PRO A 252 -10.33 -1.33 -25.79
C PRO A 252 -11.22 -1.68 -24.59
N PHE A 253 -11.13 -0.93 -23.48
CA PHE A 253 -11.89 -1.21 -22.27
C PHE A 253 -13.23 -0.49 -22.21
N ILE A 254 -13.39 0.57 -23.00
CA ILE A 254 -14.58 1.43 -23.01
C ILE A 254 -15.79 0.71 -23.66
N SER A 255 -15.57 -0.39 -24.36
CA SER A 255 -16.62 -1.10 -25.12
C SER A 255 -17.30 -2.26 -24.37
N ASN A 256 -16.86 -2.65 -23.17
CA ASN A 256 -17.10 -4.02 -22.67
C ASN A 256 -18.09 -4.20 -21.48
N GLU A 257 -19.02 -3.29 -21.20
CA GLU A 257 -20.03 -3.35 -20.11
C GLU A 257 -19.51 -3.89 -18.76
N THR A 258 -18.32 -3.45 -18.35
CA THR A 258 -17.68 -3.89 -17.09
C THR A 258 -17.42 -2.70 -16.17
N PRO A 259 -17.23 -2.89 -14.85
CA PRO A 259 -16.77 -1.81 -13.97
C PRO A 259 -15.49 -1.11 -14.48
N GLN A 260 -14.62 -1.84 -15.19
CA GLN A 260 -13.45 -1.31 -15.88
C GLN A 260 -13.80 -0.37 -17.04
N GLN A 261 -14.92 -0.56 -17.73
CA GLN A 261 -15.38 0.40 -18.74
C GLN A 261 -15.61 1.78 -18.13
N HIS A 262 -16.26 1.84 -16.96
CA HIS A 262 -16.56 3.11 -16.29
C HIS A 262 -15.28 3.86 -15.91
N ASP A 263 -14.29 3.16 -15.35
CA ASP A 263 -13.00 3.77 -14.99
C ASP A 263 -12.18 4.18 -16.24
N ALA A 264 -12.14 3.35 -17.29
CA ALA A 264 -11.44 3.68 -18.53
C ALA A 264 -12.04 4.91 -19.22
N ALA A 265 -13.38 4.97 -19.28
CA ALA A 265 -14.09 6.11 -19.86
C ALA A 265 -13.84 7.38 -19.04
N TYR A 266 -13.87 7.31 -17.71
CA TYR A 266 -13.57 8.46 -16.86
C TYR A 266 -12.13 8.96 -17.04
N ARG A 267 -11.14 8.06 -17.03
CA ARG A 267 -9.72 8.42 -17.21
C ARG A 267 -9.45 8.98 -18.59
N SER A 268 -10.12 8.45 -19.61
CA SER A 268 -10.06 8.99 -20.97
C SER A 268 -10.65 10.40 -21.05
N ALA A 269 -11.78 10.66 -20.39
CA ALA A 269 -12.36 11.99 -20.28
C ALA A 269 -11.42 12.98 -19.57
N ARG A 270 -10.74 12.53 -18.50
CA ARG A 270 -9.73 13.34 -17.80
C ARG A 270 -8.54 13.71 -18.70
N CYS A 271 -8.05 12.76 -19.48
CA CYS A 271 -6.99 13.03 -20.47
C CYS A 271 -7.43 14.11 -21.47
N LEU A 272 -8.65 13.99 -22.00
CA LEU A 272 -9.21 14.95 -22.96
C LEU A 272 -9.41 16.34 -22.34
N GLN A 273 -9.91 16.41 -21.10
CA GLN A 273 -10.05 17.67 -20.37
C GLN A 273 -8.68 18.34 -20.18
N ARG A 274 -7.67 17.59 -19.72
CA ARG A 274 -6.30 18.10 -19.52
C ARG A 274 -5.63 18.55 -20.82
N SER A 275 -5.97 17.95 -21.96
CA SER A 275 -5.47 18.37 -23.27
C SER A 275 -6.26 19.52 -23.89
N GLY A 276 -7.32 20.01 -23.23
CA GLY A 276 -8.17 21.10 -23.72
C GLY A 276 -9.27 20.67 -24.69
N ASP A 277 -9.45 19.37 -24.98
CA ASP A 277 -10.58 18.88 -25.77
C ASP A 277 -11.82 18.72 -24.87
N LEU A 278 -12.35 19.87 -24.43
CA LEU A 278 -13.49 19.95 -23.53
C LEU A 278 -14.75 19.36 -24.15
N ARG A 279 -14.88 19.40 -25.48
CA ARG A 279 -16.06 18.87 -26.18
C ARG A 279 -16.11 17.35 -26.07
N SER A 280 -15.00 16.68 -26.36
CA SER A 280 -14.93 15.23 -26.22
C SER A 280 -15.01 14.82 -24.74
N ALA A 281 -14.32 15.53 -23.84
CA ALA A 281 -14.38 15.26 -22.40
C ALA A 281 -15.81 15.31 -21.85
N ARG A 282 -16.58 16.34 -22.23
CA ARG A 282 -18.01 16.46 -21.88
C ARG A 282 -18.81 15.25 -22.31
N ASN A 283 -18.69 14.82 -23.57
CA ASN A 283 -19.47 13.68 -24.08
C ASN A 283 -19.22 12.41 -23.27
N TYR A 284 -17.98 12.17 -22.82
CA TYR A 284 -17.67 11.05 -21.94
C TYR A 284 -18.30 11.21 -20.56
N TYR A 285 -18.18 12.39 -19.94
CA TYR A 285 -18.76 12.62 -18.61
C TYR A 285 -20.29 12.57 -18.61
N GLU A 286 -20.95 13.10 -19.64
CA GLU A 286 -22.42 12.99 -19.78
C GLU A 286 -22.84 11.53 -19.80
N ARG A 287 -22.18 10.68 -20.62
CA ARG A 287 -22.47 9.24 -20.67
C ARG A 287 -22.25 8.52 -19.33
N LEU A 288 -21.20 8.89 -18.59
CA LEU A 288 -20.93 8.31 -17.27
C LEU A 288 -22.00 8.67 -16.25
N VAL A 289 -22.44 9.94 -16.23
CA VAL A 289 -23.51 10.43 -15.32
C VAL A 289 -24.89 9.91 -15.73
N GLU A 290 -25.13 9.72 -17.02
CA GLU A 290 -26.35 9.09 -17.53
C GLU A 290 -26.43 7.62 -17.11
N ALA A 291 -25.30 6.89 -17.19
CA ALA A 291 -25.21 5.50 -16.77
C ALA A 291 -25.31 5.33 -15.25
N ASP A 292 -24.69 6.22 -14.48
CA ASP A 292 -24.77 6.27 -13.02
C ASP A 292 -25.06 7.69 -12.51
N PRO A 293 -26.34 8.03 -12.28
CA PRO A 293 -26.74 9.35 -11.75
C PRO A 293 -26.28 9.63 -10.31
N LEU A 294 -25.71 8.64 -9.61
CA LEU A 294 -25.10 8.77 -8.28
C LEU A 294 -23.58 8.88 -8.33
N ASP A 295 -22.96 8.81 -9.52
CA ASP A 295 -21.53 9.09 -9.71
C ASP A 295 -21.25 10.59 -9.54
N ALA A 296 -21.17 11.01 -8.28
CA ALA A 296 -20.87 12.37 -7.86
C ALA A 296 -19.58 12.91 -8.50
N LYS A 297 -18.64 12.03 -8.79
CA LYS A 297 -17.32 12.36 -9.31
C LYS A 297 -17.37 12.70 -10.79
N SER A 298 -18.01 11.88 -11.61
CA SER A 298 -18.21 12.21 -13.03
C SER A 298 -19.07 13.45 -13.18
N MET A 299 -20.05 13.63 -12.29
CA MET A 299 -20.89 14.83 -12.21
C MET A 299 -20.10 16.08 -11.87
N TYR A 300 -19.18 16.01 -10.91
CA TYR A 300 -18.29 17.12 -10.56
C TYR A 300 -17.44 17.54 -11.76
N ARG A 301 -16.77 16.59 -12.43
CA ARG A 301 -15.95 16.88 -13.61
C ARG A 301 -16.76 17.40 -14.79
N LEU A 302 -17.97 16.88 -15.00
CA LEU A 302 -18.90 17.43 -15.98
C LEU A 302 -19.22 18.89 -15.66
N GLY A 303 -19.47 19.20 -14.38
CA GLY A 303 -19.70 20.55 -13.91
C GLY A 303 -18.55 21.50 -14.24
N GLU A 304 -17.30 21.11 -13.98
CA GLU A 304 -16.11 21.88 -14.38
C GLU A 304 -16.03 22.10 -15.89
N VAL A 305 -16.14 21.04 -16.68
CA VAL A 305 -16.03 21.12 -18.14
C VAL A 305 -17.10 22.02 -18.74
N VAL A 306 -18.35 21.89 -18.28
CA VAL A 306 -19.48 22.70 -18.75
C VAL A 306 -19.35 24.15 -18.29
N PHE A 307 -18.81 24.38 -17.09
CA PHE A 307 -18.48 25.72 -16.60
C PHE A 307 -17.38 26.38 -17.45
N GLU A 308 -16.29 25.67 -17.76
CA GLU A 308 -15.21 26.12 -18.65
C GLU A 308 -15.71 26.43 -20.07
N GLN A 309 -16.75 25.72 -20.53
CA GLN A 309 -17.43 25.99 -21.81
C GLN A 309 -18.41 27.18 -21.76
N GLY A 310 -18.58 27.83 -20.60
CA GLY A 310 -19.42 29.02 -20.44
C GLY A 310 -20.87 28.73 -20.04
N GLU A 311 -21.26 27.47 -19.83
CA GLU A 311 -22.59 27.06 -19.35
C GLU A 311 -22.65 27.15 -17.81
N ILE A 312 -22.47 28.36 -17.28
CA ILE A 312 -22.27 28.63 -15.84
C ILE A 312 -23.36 28.03 -14.94
N GLN A 313 -24.64 28.21 -15.31
CA GLN A 313 -25.76 27.72 -14.48
C GLN A 313 -25.78 26.20 -14.39
N ARG A 314 -25.65 25.52 -15.53
CA ARG A 314 -25.62 24.06 -15.58
C ARG A 314 -24.39 23.51 -14.84
N GLY A 315 -23.24 24.15 -15.00
CA GLY A 315 -22.03 23.81 -14.24
C GLY A 315 -22.26 23.89 -12.73
N LEU A 316 -22.85 24.98 -12.25
CA LEU A 316 -23.14 25.18 -10.82
C LEU A 316 -24.12 24.13 -10.28
N GLU A 317 -25.19 23.82 -11.01
CA GLU A 317 -26.17 22.80 -10.62
C GLU A 317 -25.51 21.42 -10.46
N LEU A 318 -24.65 21.04 -11.40
CA LEU A 318 -23.91 19.78 -11.37
C LEU A 318 -22.95 19.73 -10.18
N LEU A 319 -22.18 20.80 -9.93
CA LEU A 319 -21.24 20.89 -8.82
C LEU A 319 -21.97 20.82 -7.46
N GLN A 320 -23.09 21.51 -7.31
CA GLN A 320 -23.91 21.46 -6.09
C GLN A 320 -24.48 20.06 -5.86
N ARG A 321 -24.96 19.39 -6.91
CA ARG A 321 -25.49 18.03 -6.80
C ARG A 321 -24.39 17.03 -6.46
N ALA A 322 -23.21 17.15 -7.07
CA ALA A 322 -22.04 16.37 -6.71
C ALA A 322 -21.66 16.56 -5.23
N GLY A 323 -21.63 17.80 -4.74
CA GLY A 323 -21.34 18.11 -3.34
C GLY A 323 -22.38 17.58 -2.34
N ARG A 324 -23.66 17.52 -2.72
CA ARG A 324 -24.69 16.87 -1.88
C ARG A 324 -24.48 15.36 -1.75
N LEU A 325 -24.02 14.71 -2.82
CA LEU A 325 -23.73 13.28 -2.82
C LEU A 325 -22.43 12.96 -2.09
N LYS A 326 -21.41 13.81 -2.26
CA LYS A 326 -20.06 13.58 -1.74
C LYS A 326 -19.41 14.92 -1.33
N PRO A 327 -19.69 15.42 -0.11
CA PRO A 327 -19.26 16.75 0.34
C PRO A 327 -17.76 17.01 0.27
N GLU A 328 -16.95 15.97 0.45
CA GLU A 328 -15.48 16.04 0.39
C GLU A 328 -14.94 16.45 -0.99
N LEU A 329 -15.73 16.30 -2.06
CA LEU A 329 -15.37 16.79 -3.40
C LEU A 329 -15.29 18.32 -3.47
N LEU A 330 -15.94 19.04 -2.55
CA LEU A 330 -15.94 20.51 -2.52
C LEU A 330 -14.90 21.10 -1.55
N THR A 331 -14.31 20.29 -0.68
CA THR A 331 -13.44 20.77 0.41
C THR A 331 -11.97 20.37 0.26
N SER A 332 -11.64 19.46 -0.66
CA SER A 332 -10.24 19.14 -0.99
C SER A 332 -9.53 20.36 -1.59
N THR A 333 -8.32 20.65 -1.12
CA THR A 333 -7.45 21.73 -1.66
C THR A 333 -6.32 21.17 -2.55
N THR A 334 -6.29 19.87 -2.83
CA THR A 334 -5.25 19.24 -3.65
C THR A 334 -5.81 18.90 -5.03
N TRP A 335 -5.84 19.89 -5.92
CA TRP A 335 -6.37 19.76 -7.29
C TRP A 335 -5.32 19.96 -8.39
N ASP A 336 -4.05 19.65 -8.11
CA ASP A 336 -2.99 19.59 -9.14
C ASP A 336 -2.26 18.24 -9.13
#